data_AF-A0A8T7LLK5-F1
#
_entry.id   AF-A0A8T7LLK5-F1
#
_cell.length_a   1.000
_cell.length_b   1.000
_cell.length_c   1.000
_cell.angle_alpha   90.00
_cell.angle_beta   90.00
_cell.angle_gamma   90.00
#
_symmetry.space_group_name_H-M   'P 1'
#
loop_
_entity.id
_entity.type
_entity.pdbx_description
1 polymer ?
#
loop_
_entity_poly.entity_id
_entity_poly.type
_entity_poly.pdbx_seq_one_letter_code
_entity_poly.pdbx_strand_id
1 'polypeptide(L)'
;MDARFPAFHPNPAKQGVTIETAKYDLMREAILEVLKARGPTTFMKLNLAVEEKLKGRFDGSIPWYFVTVKLDLEARGEIRRVPKSKPQMIEIV
;
A
#
# COMPACT_ATOMS: atom_id res chain seq x y z
N MET A 1 8.96 22.47 7.27
CA MET A 1 8.01 22.18 6.18
C MET A 1 8.02 20.68 5.99
N ASP A 2 6.92 19.99 6.31
CA ASP A 2 6.84 18.55 6.12
C ASP A 2 6.77 18.25 4.63
N ALA A 3 7.73 17.45 4.13
CA ALA A 3 7.80 17.10 2.73
C ALA A 3 6.53 16.33 2.33
N ARG A 4 5.90 16.71 1.22
CA ARG A 4 4.67 16.09 0.72
C ARG A 4 4.93 15.26 -0.52
N PHE A 5 4.27 14.11 -0.59
CA PHE A 5 4.39 13.13 -1.65
C PHE A 5 3.05 12.94 -2.39
N PRO A 6 3.02 13.05 -3.73
CA PRO A 6 1.83 12.76 -4.52
C PRO A 6 1.67 11.25 -4.74
N ALA A 7 0.67 10.65 -4.11
CA ALA A 7 0.29 9.25 -4.31
C ALA A 7 -0.75 9.13 -5.43
N PHE A 8 -0.43 8.41 -6.49
CA PHE A 8 -1.26 8.25 -7.69
C PHE A 8 -2.30 7.12 -7.55
N HIS A 9 -3.35 7.21 -8.36
CA HIS A 9 -4.31 6.12 -8.51
C HIS A 9 -4.02 5.39 -9.85
N PRO A 10 -4.06 4.04 -9.90
CA PRO A 10 -3.70 3.27 -11.10
C PRO A 10 -4.69 3.44 -12.26
N ASN A 11 -5.95 3.78 -11.95
CA ASN A 11 -6.90 4.27 -12.94
C ASN A 11 -6.61 5.74 -13.27
N PRO A 12 -6.28 6.09 -14.53
CA PRO A 12 -5.93 7.45 -14.96
C PRO A 12 -7.10 8.45 -14.85
N ALA A 13 -8.35 7.98 -14.78
CA ALA A 13 -9.52 8.83 -14.60
C ALA A 13 -9.77 9.21 -13.13
N LYS A 14 -9.00 8.67 -12.17
CA LYS A 14 -9.15 8.94 -10.74
C LYS A 14 -7.99 9.78 -10.23
N GLN A 15 -8.32 10.77 -9.41
CA GLN A 15 -7.32 11.63 -8.79
C GLN A 15 -6.62 10.91 -7.63
N GLY A 16 -5.30 11.09 -7.56
CA GLY A 16 -4.49 10.71 -6.41
C GLY A 16 -4.69 11.64 -5.21
N VAL A 17 -3.93 11.39 -4.14
CA VAL A 17 -3.93 12.24 -2.95
C VAL A 17 -2.50 12.58 -2.56
N THR A 18 -2.31 13.74 -1.93
CA THR A 18 -1.01 14.15 -1.41
C THR A 18 -0.92 13.79 0.06
N ILE A 19 0.11 13.04 0.44
CA ILE A 19 0.36 12.60 1.81
C ILE A 19 1.75 13.02 2.28
N GLU A 20 1.97 13.01 3.59
CA GLU A 20 3.29 13.29 4.15
C GLU A 20 4.29 12.21 3.73
N THR A 21 5.50 12.62 3.32
CA THR A 21 6.51 11.72 2.76
C THR A 21 6.91 10.65 3.76
N ALA A 22 7.11 11.03 5.03
CA ALA A 22 7.44 10.06 6.10
C ALA A 22 6.35 8.98 6.28
N LYS A 23 5.07 9.37 6.19
CA LYS A 23 3.94 8.43 6.28
C LYS A 23 3.83 7.54 5.05
N TYR A 24 4.11 8.09 3.87
CA TYR A 24 4.19 7.32 2.62
C TYR A 24 5.27 6.26 2.70
N ASP A 25 6.50 6.66 3.04
CA ASP A 25 7.66 5.77 3.08
C ASP A 25 7.46 4.64 4.09
N LEU A 26 7.02 4.97 5.31
CA LEU A 26 6.75 3.97 6.35
C LEU A 26 5.68 2.96 5.92
N MET A 27 4.62 3.41 5.25
CA MET A 27 3.56 2.54 4.76
C MET A 27 4.02 1.69 3.57
N ARG A 28 4.76 2.28 2.63
CA ARG A 28 5.34 1.59 1.46
C ARG A 28 6.28 0.49 1.92
N GLU A 29 7.20 0.80 2.82
CA GLU A 29 8.13 -0.17 3.40
C GLU A 29 7.38 -1.32 4.08
N ALA A 30 6.37 -1.01 4.91
CA ALA A 30 5.58 -2.04 5.58
C ALA A 30 4.87 -2.97 4.59
N ILE A 31 4.27 -2.45 3.51
CA ILE A 31 3.61 -3.25 2.47
C ILE A 31 4.61 -4.17 1.78
N LEU A 32 5.75 -3.61 1.33
CA LEU A 32 6.76 -4.36 0.59
C LEU A 32 7.43 -5.42 1.46
N GLU A 33 7.72 -5.13 2.73
CA GLU A 33 8.28 -6.10 3.67
C GLU A 33 7.33 -7.27 3.92
N VAL A 34 6.03 -7.00 4.12
CA VAL A 34 5.03 -8.07 4.31
C VAL A 34 4.95 -8.97 3.09
N LEU A 35 4.95 -8.39 1.88
CA LEU A 35 4.92 -9.16 0.63
C LEU A 35 6.21 -9.94 0.40
N LYS A 36 7.39 -9.36 0.70
CA LYS A 36 8.68 -10.07 0.61
C LYS A 36 8.76 -11.25 1.58
N ALA A 37 8.25 -11.09 2.80
CA ALA A 37 8.33 -12.11 3.83
C ALA A 37 7.33 -13.25 3.64
N ARG A 38 6.13 -12.96 3.13
CA ARG A 38 5.03 -13.94 3.02
C ARG A 38 4.76 -14.44 1.60
N GLY A 39 5.30 -13.77 0.60
CA GLY A 39 4.94 -13.97 -0.80
C GLY A 39 3.56 -13.40 -1.15
N PRO A 40 3.00 -13.80 -2.32
CA PRO A 40 1.67 -13.38 -2.75
C PRO A 40 0.60 -13.68 -1.70
N THR A 41 -0.25 -12.70 -1.40
CA THR A 41 -1.30 -12.85 -0.38
C THR A 41 -2.57 -12.09 -0.75
N THR A 42 -3.66 -12.34 -0.04
CA THR A 42 -4.94 -11.67 -0.31
C THR A 42 -4.90 -10.22 0.18
N PHE A 43 -5.69 -9.34 -0.46
CA PHE A 43 -5.84 -7.95 -0.04
C PHE A 43 -6.14 -7.82 1.47
N MET A 44 -7.09 -8.61 1.98
CA MET A 44 -7.44 -8.58 3.40
C MET A 44 -6.29 -9.04 4.30
N LYS A 45 -5.60 -10.13 3.94
CA LYS A 45 -4.46 -10.63 4.72
C LYS A 45 -3.30 -9.64 4.72
N LEU A 46 -3.07 -8.96 3.58
CA LEU A 46 -2.06 -7.92 3.47
C LEU A 46 -2.40 -6.73 4.36
N ASN A 47 -3.64 -6.23 4.29
CA ASN A 47 -4.11 -5.11 5.12
C ASN A 47 -3.92 -5.40 6.62
N LEU A 48 -4.40 -6.56 7.10
CA LEU A 48 -4.28 -6.96 8.50
C LEU A 48 -2.82 -7.10 8.95
N ALA A 49 -1.95 -7.66 8.09
CA ALA A 49 -0.54 -7.82 8.41
C ALA A 49 0.20 -6.47 8.48
N VAL A 50 -0.14 -5.52 7.62
CA VAL A 50 0.41 -4.15 7.68
C VAL A 50 -0.13 -3.41 8.90
N GLU A 51 -1.42 -3.54 9.19
CA GLU A 51 -2.06 -2.94 10.37
C GLU A 51 -1.39 -3.39 11.67
N GLU A 52 -1.20 -4.69 11.86
CA GLU A 52 -0.50 -5.23 13.04
C GLU A 52 0.97 -4.80 13.09
N LYS A 53 1.66 -4.67 11.94
CA LYS A 53 3.06 -4.23 11.87
C LYS A 53 3.23 -2.75 12.27
N LEU A 54 2.26 -1.91 11.94
CA LEU A 54 2.30 -0.47 12.16
C LEU A 54 1.53 0.00 13.41
N LYS A 55 0.85 -0.92 14.09
CA LYS A 55 0.09 -0.66 15.31
C LYS A 55 0.96 0.02 16.37
N GLY A 56 0.48 1.18 16.85
CA GLY A 56 1.20 1.99 17.84
C GLY A 56 2.45 2.71 17.33
N ARG A 57 2.82 2.55 16.05
CA ARG A 57 4.01 3.14 15.42
C ARG A 57 3.66 4.10 14.28
N PHE A 58 2.40 4.15 13.87
CA PHE A 58 1.90 4.97 12.77
C PHE A 58 0.85 5.95 13.28
N ASP A 59 1.00 7.20 12.88
CA ASP A 59 0.04 8.27 13.21
C ASP A 59 -0.97 8.45 12.06
N GLY A 60 -2.21 8.03 12.29
CA GLY A 60 -3.32 8.12 11.36
C GLY A 60 -4.02 6.79 11.07
N SER A 61 -4.98 6.80 10.14
CA SER A 61 -5.76 5.61 9.77
C SER A 61 -4.95 4.65 8.91
N ILE A 62 -4.35 3.63 9.51
CA ILE A 62 -3.57 2.61 8.78
C ILE A 62 -4.37 2.01 7.60
N PRO A 63 -5.65 1.60 7.73
CA PRO A 63 -6.41 1.06 6.60
C PRO A 63 -6.54 2.05 5.42
N TRP A 64 -6.73 3.34 5.70
CA TRP A 64 -6.84 4.36 4.65
C TRP A 64 -5.50 4.57 3.93
N TYR A 65 -4.41 4.75 4.70
CA TYR A 65 -3.07 4.92 4.15
C TYR A 65 -2.61 3.68 3.38
N PHE A 66 -2.93 2.48 3.90
CA PHE A 66 -2.68 1.23 3.20
C PHE A 66 -3.31 1.23 1.82
N VAL A 67 -4.62 1.53 1.70
CA VAL A 67 -5.30 1.55 0.39
C VAL A 67 -4.69 2.59 -0.55
N THR A 68 -4.43 3.80 -0.06
CA THR A 68 -3.83 4.88 -0.84
C THR A 68 -2.45 4.49 -1.38
N VAL A 69 -1.54 4.06 -0.51
CA VAL A 69 -0.17 3.72 -0.90
C VAL A 69 -0.15 2.46 -1.77
N LYS A 70 -0.96 1.45 -1.44
CA LYS A 70 -1.10 0.25 -2.27
C LYS A 70 -1.57 0.58 -3.69
N LEU A 71 -2.47 1.55 -3.88
CA LEU A 71 -2.90 1.97 -5.20
C LEU A 71 -1.77 2.69 -5.95
N ASP A 72 -1.03 3.56 -5.27
CA ASP A 72 0.13 4.21 -5.86
C ASP A 72 1.24 3.21 -6.26
N LEU A 73 1.51 2.20 -5.44
CA LEU A 73 2.44 1.11 -5.79
C LEU A 73 1.96 0.30 -7.00
N GLU A 74 0.64 0.09 -7.15
CA GLU A 74 0.06 -0.49 -8.38
C GLU A 74 0.27 0.43 -9.58
N ALA A 75 0.10 1.74 -9.42
CA ALA A 75 0.27 2.73 -10.48
C ALA A 75 1.73 2.84 -10.95
N ARG A 76 2.67 2.64 -10.02
CA ARG A 76 4.13 2.65 -10.26
C ARG A 76 4.68 1.31 -10.74
N GLY A 77 3.88 0.24 -10.68
CA GLY A 77 4.31 -1.09 -11.08
C GLY A 77 5.25 -1.77 -10.09
N GLU A 78 5.21 -1.41 -8.80
CA GLU A 78 5.98 -2.10 -7.75
C GLU A 78 5.27 -3.35 -7.24
N ILE A 79 3.93 -3.31 -7.24
CA ILE A 79 3.07 -4.44 -6.93
C ILE A 79 1.97 -4.56 -7.98
N ARG A 80 1.40 -5.75 -8.12
CA ARG A 80 0.29 -6.00 -9.03
C ARG A 80 -0.77 -6.89 -8.41
N ARG A 81 -1.95 -6.87 -9.04
CA ARG A 81 -3.02 -7.83 -8.75
C ARG A 81 -2.75 -9.10 -9.52
N VAL A 82 -2.84 -10.25 -8.87
CA VAL A 82 -2.74 -11.54 -9.55
C VAL A 82 -3.98 -11.71 -10.46
N PRO A 83 -3.80 -11.92 -11.77
CA PRO A 83 -4.93 -12.12 -12.68
C PRO A 83 -5.79 -13.31 -12.26
N LYS A 84 -7.11 -13.22 -12.45
CA LYS A 84 -8.08 -14.30 -12.21
C LYS A 84 -8.11 -14.83 -10.75
N SER A 85 -7.58 -14.10 -9.76
CA SER A 85 -7.69 -14.47 -8.35
C SER A 85 -9.01 -14.01 -7.70
N LYS A 86 -9.67 -14.90 -6.94
CA LYS A 86 -10.78 -14.57 -6.03
C LYS A 86 -10.57 -15.31 -4.70
N PRO A 87 -10.41 -14.62 -3.55
CA PRO A 87 -10.36 -13.16 -3.38
C PRO A 87 -9.15 -12.53 -4.08
N GLN A 88 -9.16 -11.20 -4.20
CA GLN A 88 -8.07 -10.45 -4.84
C GLN A 88 -6.73 -10.74 -4.14
N MET A 89 -5.76 -11.24 -4.91
CA MET A 89 -4.37 -11.42 -4.47
C MET A 89 -3.47 -10.32 -5.00
N ILE A 90 -2.45 -9.99 -4.20
CA ILE A 90 -1.43 -8.97 -4.47
C ILE A 90 -0.06 -9.65 -4.39
N GLU A 91 0.81 -9.30 -5.32
CA GLU A 91 2.21 -9.74 -5.36
C GLU A 91 3.13 -8.60 -5.78
N ILE A 92 4.42 -8.74 -5.48
CA ILE A 92 5.48 -7.86 -6.00
C ILE A 92 5.67 -8.15 -7.49
N VAL A 93 5.95 -7.10 -8.27
CA VAL A 93 6.25 -7.21 -9.71
C VAL A 93 7.66 -7.71 -9.94
#